data_AF-A0A2N2CM89-F1
#
_entry.id   AF-A0A2N2CM89-F1
#
_cell.length_a   1.000
_cell.length_b   1.000
_cell.length_c   1.000
_cell.angle_alpha   90.00
_cell.angle_beta   90.00
_cell.angle_gamma   90.00
#
_symmetry.space_group_name_H-M   'P 1'
#
loop_
_entity.id
_entity.type
_entity.pdbx_description
1 polymer ?
#
loop_
_entity_poly.entity_id
_entity_poly.type
_entity_poly.pdbx_seq_one_letter_code
_entity_poly.pdbx_strand_id
1 'polypeptide(L)'
;EAPIDMLSFQTLKRQIGDVTQNKDDHYIALNGVAHIGLVHYLKIHPEIENVVMCMDNDEPGHKNTLELINAVEEDSPGKYAYDLKLPPEPHKDWNELLKYICQERENAALQDEAEDEWAQEA
;
A
#
# COMPACT_ATOMS: atom_id res chain seq x y z
N GLU A 1 -2.98 6.37 1.07
CA GLU A 1 -3.38 7.78 1.28
C GLU A 1 -3.15 8.26 2.71
N ALA A 2 -3.51 7.43 3.68
CA ALA A 2 -3.35 7.66 5.10
C ALA A 2 -2.20 6.81 5.71
N PRO A 3 -1.72 7.17 6.92
CA PRO A 3 -0.72 6.39 7.65
C PRO A 3 -1.16 4.94 7.91
N ILE A 4 -2.46 4.70 8.11
CA ILE A 4 -2.99 3.35 8.32
C ILE A 4 -2.81 2.47 7.08
N ASP A 5 -2.97 3.02 5.86
CA ASP A 5 -2.74 2.28 4.62
C ASP A 5 -1.27 1.95 4.45
N MET A 6 -0.40 2.92 4.73
CA MET A 6 1.05 2.75 4.66
C MET A 6 1.53 1.64 5.60
N LEU A 7 1.00 1.57 6.83
CA LEU A 7 1.30 0.51 7.78
C LEU A 7 0.69 -0.83 7.35
N SER A 8 -0.51 -0.81 6.77
CA SER A 8 -1.18 -2.02 6.28
C SER A 8 -0.42 -2.63 5.11
N PHE A 9 0.01 -1.82 4.14
CA PHE A 9 0.83 -2.24 3.01
C PHE A 9 2.16 -2.88 3.45
N GLN A 10 2.87 -2.24 4.39
CA GLN A 10 4.11 -2.81 4.93
C GLN A 10 3.89 -4.14 5.65
N THR A 11 2.78 -4.26 6.38
CA THR A 11 2.38 -5.51 7.05
C THR A 11 2.08 -6.60 6.04
N LEU A 12 1.34 -6.28 4.97
CA LEU A 12 1.02 -7.21 3.90
C LEU A 12 2.28 -7.72 3.20
N LYS A 13 3.21 -6.84 2.81
CA LYS A 13 4.50 -7.25 2.21
C LYS A 13 5.24 -8.25 3.10
N ARG A 14 5.24 -8.01 4.42
CA ARG A 14 5.85 -8.92 5.39
C ARG A 14 5.11 -10.26 5.49
N GLN A 15 3.78 -10.25 5.50
CA GLN A 15 2.96 -11.46 5.64
C GLN A 15 3.02 -12.38 4.41
N ILE A 16 3.13 -11.82 3.21
CA ILE A 16 3.23 -12.60 1.96
C ILE A 16 4.68 -13.03 1.66
N GLY A 17 5.63 -12.69 2.54
CA GLY A 17 7.04 -13.01 2.35
C GLY A 17 7.66 -12.27 1.17
N ASP A 18 7.20 -11.07 0.86
CA ASP A 18 7.76 -10.25 -0.22
C ASP A 18 9.19 -9.82 0.14
N VAL A 19 10.16 -10.59 -0.36
CA VAL A 19 11.60 -10.35 -0.20
C VAL A 19 12.10 -9.13 -0.96
N THR A 20 11.26 -8.47 -1.76
CA THR A 20 11.58 -7.20 -2.43
C THR A 20 11.44 -5.99 -1.50
N GLN A 21 11.09 -6.19 -0.23
CA GLN A 21 11.06 -5.12 0.77
C GLN A 21 12.48 -4.60 1.01
N ASN A 22 12.85 -3.55 0.28
CA ASN A 22 14.16 -2.95 0.40
C ASN A 22 14.19 -2.10 1.67
N LYS A 23 15.25 -2.26 2.48
CA LYS A 23 15.39 -1.51 3.75
C LYS A 23 15.59 -0.02 3.51
N ASP A 24 16.00 0.33 2.30
CA ASP A 24 16.26 1.69 1.88
C ASP A 24 15.03 2.35 1.21
N ASP A 25 13.88 1.66 1.17
CA ASP A 25 12.63 2.25 0.67
C ASP A 25 12.08 3.29 1.65
N HIS A 26 11.66 4.45 1.13
CA HIS A 26 11.02 5.49 1.90
C HIS A 26 9.49 5.35 1.80
N TYR A 27 8.80 5.39 2.94
CA TYR A 27 7.33 5.30 3.00
C TYR A 27 6.77 6.62 3.52
N ILE A 28 5.87 7.24 2.74
CA ILE A 28 5.30 8.54 3.04
C ILE A 28 3.77 8.43 2.97
N ALA A 29 3.10 8.91 4.01
CA ALA A 29 1.66 9.11 4.00
C ALA A 29 1.37 10.59 3.78
N LEU A 30 0.55 10.90 2.77
CA LEU A 30 0.27 12.27 2.35
C LEU A 30 -0.89 12.91 3.14
N ASN A 31 -1.69 12.12 3.86
CA ASN A 31 -2.84 12.61 4.65
C ASN A 31 -3.78 13.50 3.82
N GLY A 32 -4.11 13.06 2.60
CA GLY A 32 -4.91 13.81 1.62
C GLY A 32 -4.06 14.32 0.43
N VAL A 33 -4.30 15.56 -0.01
CA VAL A 33 -3.75 16.13 -1.26
C VAL A 33 -2.48 16.95 -1.03
N ALA A 34 -1.50 16.39 -0.31
CA ALA A 34 -0.27 17.10 0.08
C ALA A 34 0.82 17.10 -1.01
N HIS A 35 0.50 17.53 -2.23
CA HIS A 35 1.42 17.63 -3.37
C HIS A 35 2.70 18.43 -3.04
N ILE A 36 2.57 19.55 -2.32
CA ILE A 36 3.73 20.38 -1.89
C ILE A 36 4.69 19.58 -1.01
N GLY A 37 4.14 18.75 -0.11
CA GLY A 37 4.93 17.92 0.79
C GLY A 37 5.75 16.88 0.04
N LEU A 38 5.12 16.21 -0.93
CA LEU A 38 5.80 15.22 -1.78
C LEU A 38 6.93 15.87 -2.60
N VAL A 39 6.64 16.97 -3.30
CA VAL A 39 7.64 17.67 -4.12
C VAL A 39 8.81 18.14 -3.25
N HIS A 40 8.54 18.73 -2.08
CA HIS A 40 9.60 19.14 -1.17
C HIS A 40 10.44 17.95 -0.69
N TYR A 41 9.81 16.83 -0.35
CA TYR A 41 10.50 15.62 0.08
C TYR A 41 11.45 15.08 -1.00
N LEU A 42 11.00 15.02 -2.25
CA LEU A 42 11.81 14.54 -3.37
C LEU A 42 12.99 15.48 -3.69
N LYS A 43 12.88 16.78 -3.38
CA LYS A 43 14.01 17.72 -3.51
C LYS A 43 15.11 17.50 -2.47
N ILE A 44 14.73 17.19 -1.24
CA ILE A 44 15.69 16.97 -0.15
C ILE A 44 16.32 15.57 -0.19
N HIS A 45 15.69 14.63 -0.91
CA HIS A 45 16.15 13.27 -1.13
C HIS A 45 16.45 13.01 -2.62
N PRO A 46 17.53 13.61 -3.17
CA PRO A 46 17.86 13.50 -4.59
C PRO A 46 18.25 12.08 -5.04
N GLU A 47 18.58 11.19 -4.10
CA GLU A 47 18.86 9.77 -4.30
C GLU A 47 17.65 8.95 -4.74
N ILE A 48 16.43 9.48 -4.60
CA ILE A 48 15.22 8.78 -5.01
C ILE A 48 15.07 8.90 -6.54
N GLU A 49 14.95 7.76 -7.21
CA GLU A 49 14.78 7.68 -8.66
C GLU A 49 13.41 7.11 -9.07
N ASN A 50 12.75 6.36 -8.18
CA ASN A 50 11.45 5.74 -8.43
C ASN A 50 10.43 6.12 -7.36
N VAL A 51 9.21 6.43 -7.78
CA VAL A 51 8.10 6.79 -6.91
C VAL A 51 6.95 5.82 -7.14
N VAL A 52 6.58 5.07 -6.10
CA VAL A 52 5.45 4.15 -6.14
C VAL A 52 4.22 4.83 -5.54
N MET A 53 3.19 5.02 -6.36
CA MET A 53 1.91 5.59 -5.93
C MET A 53 0.99 4.49 -5.42
N CYS A 54 0.57 4.61 -4.16
CA CYS A 54 -0.28 3.65 -3.45
C CYS A 54 -1.57 4.31 -2.93
N MET A 55 -2.32 4.93 -3.84
CA MET A 55 -3.58 5.61 -3.52
C MET A 55 -4.75 4.62 -3.47
N ASP A 56 -5.88 5.08 -2.92
CA ASP A 56 -7.12 4.32 -2.87
C ASP A 56 -7.54 3.88 -4.27
N ASN A 57 -8.10 2.68 -4.37
CA ASN A 57 -8.66 2.15 -5.60
C ASN A 57 -10.10 2.67 -5.81
N ASP A 58 -10.23 3.99 -5.87
CA ASP A 58 -11.46 4.68 -6.21
C ASP A 58 -11.20 5.89 -7.14
N GLU A 59 -12.27 6.48 -7.66
CA GLU A 59 -12.16 7.62 -8.57
C GLU A 59 -11.39 8.82 -7.95
N PRO A 60 -11.66 9.25 -6.69
CA PRO A 60 -10.85 10.25 -6.02
C PRO A 60 -9.35 9.91 -5.93
N GLY A 61 -9.01 8.67 -5.57
CA GLY A 61 -7.63 8.19 -5.43
C GLY A 61 -6.88 8.19 -6.75
N HIS A 62 -7.54 7.77 -7.84
CA HIS A 62 -6.96 7.82 -9.18
C HIS A 62 -6.71 9.27 -9.63
N LYS A 63 -7.67 10.17 -9.38
CA LYS A 63 -7.51 11.59 -9.69
C LYS A 63 -6.35 12.22 -8.91
N ASN A 64 -6.27 11.94 -7.61
CA ASN A 64 -5.19 12.45 -6.76
C ASN A 64 -3.81 11.92 -7.21
N THR A 65 -3.74 10.66 -7.65
CA THR A 65 -2.52 10.09 -8.23
C THR A 65 -2.03 10.91 -9.43
N LEU A 66 -2.92 11.25 -10.36
CA LEU A 66 -2.59 12.06 -11.53
C LEU A 66 -2.15 13.48 -11.14
N GLU A 67 -2.83 14.11 -10.18
CA GLU A 67 -2.46 15.43 -9.69
C GLU A 67 -1.07 15.45 -9.04
N LEU A 68 -0.72 14.41 -8.27
CA LEU A 68 0.60 14.24 -7.67
C LEU A 68 1.70 14.06 -8.72
N ILE A 69 1.49 13.19 -9.70
CA ILE A 69 2.46 12.97 -10.79
C ILE A 69 2.69 14.28 -11.55
N ASN A 70 1.62 14.99 -11.92
CA ASN A 70 1.73 16.26 -12.63
C ASN A 70 2.51 17.30 -11.81
N ALA A 71 2.27 17.40 -10.50
CA ALA A 71 3.00 18.32 -9.63
C ALA A 71 4.49 17.99 -9.52
N VAL A 72 4.85 16.71 -9.49
CA VAL A 72 6.25 16.27 -9.48
C VAL A 72 6.92 16.52 -10.83
N GLU A 73 6.24 16.24 -11.93
CA GLU A 73 6.75 16.48 -13.30
C GLU A 73 6.89 17.97 -13.63
N GLU A 74 6.01 18.84 -13.12
CA GLU A 74 6.14 20.29 -13.30
C GLU A 74 7.42 20.82 -12.61
N ASP A 75 7.77 20.25 -11.47
CA ASP A 75 8.93 20.67 -10.70
C ASP A 75 10.25 20.04 -11.18
N SER A 76 10.22 18.76 -11.53
CA SER A 76 11.39 17.95 -11.90
C SER A 76 11.09 17.07 -13.13
N PRO A 77 10.98 17.68 -14.32
CA PRO A 77 10.50 16.98 -15.53
C PRO A 77 11.39 15.79 -15.90
N GLY A 78 10.79 14.61 -16.05
CA GLY A 78 11.44 13.38 -16.50
C GLY A 78 12.50 12.82 -15.54
N LYS A 79 12.52 13.29 -14.28
CA LYS A 79 13.51 12.84 -13.29
C LYS A 79 13.17 11.48 -12.70
N TYR A 80 11.89 11.21 -12.43
CA TYR A 80 11.47 10.03 -11.66
C TYR A 80 10.74 9.02 -12.56
N ALA A 81 10.96 7.74 -12.28
CA ALA A 81 10.04 6.68 -12.72
C ALA A 81 8.83 6.62 -11.78
N TYR A 82 7.67 6.22 -12.32
CA TYR A 82 6.45 6.06 -11.53
C TYR A 82 5.89 4.67 -11.70
N ASP A 83 5.59 4.03 -10.57
CA ASP A 83 4.83 2.78 -10.50
C ASP A 83 3.51 3.03 -9.80
N LEU A 84 2.45 2.33 -10.21
CA LEU A 84 1.15 2.36 -9.54
C LEU A 84 0.90 1.01 -8.87
N LYS A 85 0.60 1.04 -7.57
CA LYS A 85 0.14 -0.14 -6.83
C LYS A 85 -1.21 0.16 -6.19
N LEU A 86 -2.22 -0.52 -6.69
CA LEU A 86 -3.57 -0.46 -6.13
C LEU A 86 -3.85 -1.72 -5.29
N PRO A 87 -4.63 -1.61 -4.21
CA PRO A 87 -5.21 -2.78 -3.58
C PRO A 87 -6.07 -3.54 -4.61
N PRO A 88 -6.06 -4.88 -4.60
CA PRO A 88 -6.84 -5.68 -5.53
C PRO A 88 -8.33 -5.58 -5.21
N GLU A 89 -9.15 -5.52 -6.25
CA GLU A 89 -10.61 -5.63 -6.14
C GLU A 89 -11.01 -6.84 -5.26
N PRO A 90 -12.04 -6.73 -4.42
CA PRO A 90 -12.96 -5.58 -4.25
C PRO A 90 -12.52 -4.54 -3.21
N HIS A 91 -11.26 -4.52 -2.80
CA HIS A 91 -10.80 -3.74 -1.64
C HIS A 91 -10.47 -2.32 -2.06
N LYS A 92 -11.04 -1.35 -1.33
CA LYS A 92 -10.84 0.07 -1.64
C LYS A 92 -9.42 0.52 -1.25
N ASP A 93 -8.97 0.14 -0.07
CA ASP A 93 -7.68 0.55 0.49
C ASP A 93 -6.87 -0.66 1.00
N TRP A 94 -5.60 -0.42 1.32
CA TRP A 94 -4.71 -1.46 1.82
C TRP A 94 -5.11 -1.98 3.21
N ASN A 95 -5.83 -1.18 3.99
CA ASN A 95 -6.30 -1.58 5.31
C ASN A 95 -7.47 -2.56 5.22
N GLU A 96 -8.40 -2.34 4.32
CA GLU A 96 -9.49 -3.26 4.00
C GLU A 96 -8.95 -4.61 3.53
N LEU A 97 -7.96 -4.60 2.63
CA LEU A 97 -7.30 -5.84 2.18
C LEU A 97 -6.65 -6.59 3.35
N LEU A 98 -5.93 -5.89 4.23
CA LEU A 98 -5.30 -6.51 5.38
C LEU A 98 -6.33 -7.12 6.35
N LYS A 99 -7.43 -6.40 6.62
CA LYS A 99 -8.52 -6.90 7.45
C LYS A 99 -9.14 -8.17 6.87
N TYR A 100 -9.41 -8.18 5.56
CA TYR A 100 -9.94 -9.35 4.87
C TYR A 100 -9.00 -10.55 5.01
N ILE A 101 -7.70 -10.39 4.72
CA ILE A 101 -6.72 -11.48 4.85
C ILE A 101 -6.61 -12.01 6.28
N CYS A 102 -6.63 -11.12 7.28
CA CYS A 102 -6.62 -11.54 8.69
C CYS A 102 -7.88 -12.34 9.04
N GLN A 103 -9.06 -11.88 8.61
CA GLN A 103 -10.32 -12.56 8.88
C GLN A 103 -10.37 -13.96 8.25
N GLU A 104 -9.92 -14.10 7.00
CA GLU A 104 -9.91 -15.41 6.33
C GLU A 104 -8.96 -16.40 7.01
N ARG A 105 -7.84 -15.93 7.55
CA ARG A 105 -6.91 -16.77 8.33
C ARG A 105 -7.52 -17.22 9.65
N GLU A 106 -8.22 -16.33 10.35
CA GLU A 106 -8.94 -16.69 11.57
C GLU A 106 -10.04 -17.71 11.28
N ASN A 107 -10.80 -17.51 10.20
CA ASN A 107 -11.85 -18.45 9.78
C ASN A 107 -11.27 -19.82 9.42
N ALA A 108 -10.14 -19.87 8.70
CA ALA A 108 -9.45 -21.11 8.36
C ALA A 108 -8.94 -21.85 9.60
N ALA A 109 -8.34 -21.13 10.55
CA ALA A 109 -7.88 -21.74 11.80
C ALA A 109 -9.03 -22.34 12.62
N LEU A 110 -10.19 -21.68 12.66
CA LEU A 110 -11.38 -22.20 13.34
C LEU A 110 -11.97 -23.42 12.62
N GLN A 111 -11.86 -23.49 11.28
CA GLN A 111 -12.28 -24.67 10.52
C GLN A 111 -11.35 -25.86 10.78
N ASP A 112 -10.04 -25.64 10.77
CA ASP A 112 -9.04 -26.67 11.08
C ASP A 112 -9.26 -27.23 12.50
N GLU A 113 -9.49 -26.35 13.49
CA GLU A 113 -9.80 -26.77 14.87
C GLU A 113 -11.10 -27.60 14.96
N ALA A 114 -12.15 -27.22 14.24
CA ALA A 114 -13.43 -27.95 14.25
C ALA A 114 -13.34 -29.31 13.54
N GLU A 115 -12.55 -29.40 12.46
CA GLU A 115 -12.29 -30.67 11.75
C GLU A 115 -11.46 -31.64 12.61
N ASP A 116 -10.46 -31.12 13.33
CA ASP A 116 -9.63 -31.90 14.26
C ASP A 116 -10.45 -32.44 15.44
N GLU A 117 -11.36 -31.65 16.01
CA GLU A 117 -12.27 -32.10 17.08
C GLU A 117 -13.23 -33.20 16.57
N TRP A 118 -13.85 -33.01 15.41
CA TRP A 118 -14.74 -34.00 14.82
C TRP A 118 -14.03 -35.31 14.46
N ALA A 119 -12.77 -35.25 14.01
CA ALA A 119 -11.96 -36.42 13.71
C ALA A 119 -11.53 -37.21 14.96
N GLN A 120 -11.48 -36.58 16.13
CA GLN A 120 -11.17 -37.23 17.41
C GLN A 120 -12.39 -37.90 18.06
N GLU A 121 -13.61 -37.47 17.72
CA GLU A 121 -14.86 -38.02 18.24
C GLU A 121 -15.45 -39.18 17.40
N ALA A 122 -14.91 -39.44 16.20
CA ALA A 122 -15.36 -40.49 15.25
C ALA A 122 -14.56 -41.81 15.37
#